data_AF-A0A354C6E4-F1
#
_entry.id   AF-A0A354C6E4-F1
#
_cell.length_a   1.000
_cell.length_b   1.000
_cell.length_c   1.000
_cell.angle_alpha   90.00
_cell.angle_beta   90.00
_cell.angle_gamma   90.00
#
_symmetry.space_group_name_H-M   'P 1'
#
loop_
_entity.id
_entity.type
_entity.pdbx_description
1 polymer ?
#
loop_
_entity_poly.entity_id
_entity_poly.type
_entity_poly.pdbx_seq_one_letter_code
_entity_poly.pdbx_strand_id
1 'polypeptide(L)'
;MSQILTQEEVDALLKGISDGEVETESHKEEDPSVAIRYDLSSQDRIIRGRMPTLEMTNEKFARMFRTTLSSILRKVVSVTALSIDTIKYGDFLKTLPVPTSMHLFRIDPLRGNAVIVVESKVIFSL
;
A
#
# COMPACT_ATOMS: atom_id res chain seq x y z
N MET A 1 -5.99 -14.53 0.63
CA MET A 1 -6.00 -15.94 1.06
C MET A 1 -4.70 -16.54 0.57
N SER A 2 -3.85 -17.01 1.47
CA SER A 2 -2.62 -17.72 1.11
C SER A 2 -3.00 -18.99 0.36
N GLN A 3 -2.62 -19.11 -0.91
CA GLN A 3 -2.70 -20.40 -1.59
C GLN A 3 -1.63 -21.30 -0.98
N ILE A 4 -2.07 -22.14 -0.04
CA ILE A 4 -1.30 -23.25 0.47
C ILE A 4 -1.54 -24.37 -0.55
N LEU A 5 -0.51 -24.66 -1.35
CA LEU A 5 -0.51 -25.75 -2.32
C LEU A 5 -0.77 -27.07 -1.59
N THR A 6 -1.48 -27.99 -2.24
CA THR A 6 -1.67 -29.34 -1.70
C THR A 6 -0.37 -30.13 -1.84
N GLN A 7 -0.16 -31.16 -1.01
CA GLN A 7 1.10 -31.91 -1.04
C GLN A 7 1.35 -32.63 -2.37
N GLU A 8 0.28 -32.97 -3.09
CA GLU A 8 0.36 -33.55 -4.44
C GLU A 8 0.93 -32.55 -5.46
N GLU A 9 0.62 -31.26 -5.32
CA GLU A 9 1.18 -30.20 -6.15
C GLU A 9 2.66 -29.94 -5.80
N VAL A 10 3.03 -30.06 -4.52
CA VAL A 10 4.41 -29.95 -4.07
C VAL A 10 5.27 -31.09 -4.65
N ASP A 11 4.78 -32.32 -4.62
CA ASP A 11 5.49 -33.48 -5.17
C ASP A 11 5.61 -33.40 -6.70
N ALA A 12 4.58 -32.91 -7.40
CA ALA A 12 4.64 -32.68 -8.83
C ALA A 12 5.71 -31.63 -9.20
N LEU A 13 5.81 -30.54 -8.41
CA LEU A 13 6.83 -29.51 -8.59
C LEU A 13 8.25 -30.01 -8.27
N LEU A 14 8.41 -30.80 -7.19
CA LEU A 14 9.70 -31.41 -6.82
C LEU A 14 10.21 -32.38 -7.89
N LYS A 15 9.29 -33.15 -8.49
CA LYS A 15 9.62 -34.08 -9.58
C LYS A 15 10.01 -33.33 -10.86
N GLY A 16 9.29 -32.27 -11.21
CA GLY A 16 9.63 -31.40 -12.35
C GLY A 16 10.98 -30.67 -12.18
N ILE A 17 11.36 -30.32 -10.95
CA ILE A 17 12.70 -29.79 -10.62
C ILE A 17 13.79 -30.86 -10.77
N SER A 18 13.49 -32.12 -10.42
CA SER A 18 14.48 -33.21 -10.42
C SER A 18 14.72 -33.78 -11.82
N ASP A 19 13.68 -33.84 -12.67
CA ASP A 19 13.77 -34.27 -14.06
C ASP A 19 14.24 -33.15 -15.01
N GLY A 20 14.45 -31.93 -14.50
CA GLY A 20 14.94 -30.79 -15.28
C GLY A 20 13.94 -30.24 -16.32
N GLU A 21 12.67 -30.66 -16.27
CA GLU A 21 11.60 -30.15 -17.14
C GLU A 21 11.10 -28.77 -16.70
N VAL A 22 11.36 -28.37 -15.45
CA VAL A 22 11.10 -27.01 -15.00
C VAL A 22 12.33 -26.17 -15.29
N GLU A 23 12.17 -25.16 -16.15
CA GLU A 23 13.10 -24.03 -16.25
C GLU A 23 13.18 -23.37 -14.86
N THR A 24 14.06 -23.89 -14.01
CA THR A 24 14.58 -23.10 -12.91
C THR A 24 15.31 -21.96 -13.60
N GLU A 25 14.87 -20.73 -13.34
CA GLU A 25 15.70 -19.57 -13.63
C GLU A 25 16.97 -19.77 -12.81
N SER A 26 17.94 -20.46 -13.41
CA SER A 26 19.33 -20.39 -12.99
C SER A 26 19.57 -18.90 -12.86
N HIS A 27 19.85 -18.44 -11.65
CA HIS A 27 20.29 -17.08 -11.39
C HIS A 27 21.49 -16.87 -12.31
N LYS A 28 21.24 -16.38 -13.53
CA LYS A 28 22.28 -16.00 -14.45
C LYS A 28 22.97 -14.89 -13.70
N GLU A 29 24.19 -15.14 -13.27
CA GLU A 29 25.09 -14.06 -12.87
C GLU A 29 25.04 -13.06 -14.03
N GLU A 30 24.35 -11.95 -13.79
CA GLU A 30 24.17 -10.91 -14.80
C GLU A 30 25.57 -10.45 -15.19
N ASP A 31 25.93 -10.69 -16.44
CA ASP A 31 27.24 -10.33 -16.97
C ASP A 31 27.45 -8.83 -16.71
N PRO A 32 28.48 -8.44 -15.93
CA PRO A 32 28.68 -7.04 -15.52
C PRO A 32 28.96 -6.11 -16.71
N SER A 33 29.13 -6.66 -17.91
CA SER A 33 29.26 -5.90 -19.17
C SER A 33 27.92 -5.52 -19.82
N VAL A 34 26.80 -6.10 -19.38
CA VAL A 34 25.47 -5.82 -19.94
C VAL A 34 24.90 -4.54 -19.32
N ALA A 35 24.68 -3.53 -20.15
CA ALA A 35 24.07 -2.28 -19.72
C ALA A 35 22.62 -2.51 -19.27
N ILE A 36 22.37 -2.45 -17.96
CA ILE A 36 21.04 -2.50 -17.38
C ILE A 36 20.33 -1.18 -17.68
N ARG A 37 19.11 -1.24 -18.22
CA ARG A 37 18.28 -0.06 -18.44
C ARG A 37 17.88 0.54 -17.09
N TYR A 38 18.65 1.52 -16.64
CA TYR A 38 18.39 2.23 -15.39
C TYR A 38 17.37 3.35 -15.63
N ASP A 39 16.22 3.25 -14.98
CA ASP A 39 15.20 4.30 -15.03
C ASP A 39 15.54 5.41 -14.02
N LEU A 40 16.10 6.51 -14.52
CA LEU A 40 16.43 7.68 -13.71
C LEU A 40 15.19 8.38 -13.12
N SER A 41 13.98 8.06 -13.60
CA SER A 41 12.72 8.57 -13.04
C SER A 41 12.22 7.75 -11.86
N SER A 42 12.69 6.50 -11.70
CA SER A 42 12.35 5.64 -10.57
C SER A 42 13.23 5.90 -9.36
N GLN A 43 13.61 7.17 -9.12
CA GLN A 43 14.24 7.56 -7.87
C GLN A 43 13.26 7.28 -6.73
N ASP A 44 13.41 6.12 -6.10
CA ASP A 44 12.83 5.88 -4.80
C ASP A 44 13.46 6.91 -3.86
N ARG A 45 12.77 8.03 -3.62
CA ARG A 45 12.95 8.78 -2.37
C ARG A 45 12.44 7.86 -1.27
N ILE A 46 13.23 6.84 -0.94
CA ILE A 46 12.99 6.04 0.23
C ILE A 46 13.24 6.99 1.39
N ILE A 47 12.16 7.51 1.96
CA ILE A 47 12.21 8.17 3.26
C ILE A 47 12.48 7.03 4.25
N ARG A 48 13.76 6.65 4.38
CA ARG A 48 14.23 5.64 5.34
C ARG A 48 14.24 6.29 6.72
N GLY A 49 13.06 6.40 7.32
CA GLY A 49 12.91 6.93 8.67
C GLY A 49 11.46 6.95 9.12
N ARG A 50 11.22 6.58 10.37
CA ARG A 50 9.92 6.83 11.01
C ARG A 50 9.66 8.34 11.02
N MET A 51 8.39 8.73 10.94
CA MET A 51 7.96 10.12 11.04
C MET A 51 7.15 10.33 12.32
N PRO A 52 7.78 10.34 13.53
CA PRO A 52 7.05 10.39 14.80
C PRO A 52 6.07 11.56 14.90
N THR A 53 6.45 12.74 14.38
CA THR A 53 5.57 13.92 14.40
C THR A 53 4.33 13.70 13.54
N LEU A 54 4.46 13.02 12.40
CA LEU A 54 3.34 12.69 11.53
C LEU A 54 2.45 11.64 12.18
N GLU A 55 3.03 10.64 12.84
CA GLU A 55 2.31 9.62 13.62
C GLU A 55 1.47 10.26 14.72
N MET A 56 2.08 11.12 15.56
CA MET A 56 1.38 11.85 16.61
C MET A 56 0.28 12.77 16.06
N THR A 57 0.53 13.41 14.92
CA THR A 57 -0.44 14.29 14.26
C THR A 57 -1.62 13.49 13.72
N ASN A 58 -1.37 12.35 13.08
CA ASN A 58 -2.40 11.46 12.56
C ASN A 58 -3.28 10.90 13.70
N GLU A 59 -2.67 10.52 14.82
CA GLU A 59 -3.40 10.04 15.99
C GLU A 59 -4.32 11.11 16.59
N LYS A 60 -3.82 12.36 16.67
CA LYS A 60 -4.63 13.51 17.08
C LYS A 60 -5.77 13.79 16.08
N PHE A 61 -5.49 13.72 14.79
CA PHE A 61 -6.49 13.88 13.73
C PHE A 61 -7.59 12.82 13.86
N ALA A 62 -7.24 11.54 14.03
CA ALA A 62 -8.20 10.45 14.19
C ALA A 62 -9.13 10.67 15.40
N ARG A 63 -8.59 11.13 16.53
CA ARG A 63 -9.39 11.49 17.72
C ARG A 63 -10.37 12.62 17.44
N MET A 64 -9.93 13.68 16.77
CA MET A 64 -10.81 14.80 16.42
C MET A 64 -11.88 14.38 15.41
N PHE A 65 -11.48 13.66 14.36
CA PHE A 65 -12.36 13.15 13.33
C PHE A 65 -13.46 12.25 13.91
N ARG A 66 -13.11 11.37 14.86
CA ARG A 66 -14.07 10.54 15.60
C ARG A 66 -15.15 11.39 16.27
N THR A 67 -14.75 12.41 17.03
CA THR A 67 -15.66 13.27 17.77
C THR A 67 -16.57 14.05 16.82
N THR A 68 -16.01 14.64 15.77
CA THR A 68 -16.78 15.38 14.76
C THR A 68 -17.77 14.48 14.03
N LEU A 69 -17.33 13.31 13.56
CA LEU A 69 -18.19 12.40 12.82
C LEU A 69 -19.31 11.83 13.70
N SER A 70 -19.00 11.46 14.94
CA SER A 70 -20.01 10.99 15.90
C SER A 70 -21.05 12.06 16.21
N SER A 71 -20.62 13.32 16.28
CA SER A 71 -21.52 14.46 16.50
C SER A 71 -22.45 14.71 15.32
N ILE A 72 -21.93 14.68 14.09
CA ILE A 72 -22.72 14.89 12.86
C ILE A 72 -23.73 13.77 12.66
N LEU A 73 -23.32 12.51 12.82
CA LEU A 73 -24.16 11.34 12.57
C LEU A 73 -25.09 10.98 13.73
N ARG A 74 -24.91 11.61 14.90
CA ARG A 74 -25.63 11.29 16.15
C ARG A 74 -25.53 9.80 16.52
N LYS A 75 -24.40 9.17 16.20
CA LYS A 75 -24.09 7.76 16.49
C LYS A 75 -22.68 7.66 17.04
N VAL A 76 -22.43 6.65 17.88
CA VAL A 76 -21.09 6.38 18.38
C VAL A 76 -20.26 5.75 17.27
N VAL A 77 -19.27 6.48 16.75
CA VAL A 77 -18.33 5.98 15.75
C VAL A 77 -16.99 5.66 16.41
N SER A 78 -16.38 4.54 16.02
CA SER A 78 -15.01 4.19 16.39
C SER A 78 -14.07 4.56 15.25
N VAL A 79 -13.00 5.29 15.56
CA VAL A 79 -11.94 5.62 14.60
C VAL A 79 -10.61 5.38 15.31
N THR A 80 -9.73 4.62 14.67
CA THR A 80 -8.41 4.27 15.17
C THR A 80 -7.37 4.57 14.10
N ALA A 81 -6.31 5.28 14.47
CA ALA A 81 -5.18 5.51 13.57
C ALA A 81 -4.36 4.22 13.42
N LEU A 82 -4.01 3.86 12.19
CA LEU A 82 -3.10 2.77 11.88
C LEU A 82 -1.67 3.28 11.68
N SER A 83 -0.73 2.35 11.46
CA SER A 83 0.66 2.69 11.11
C SER A 83 0.73 3.56 9.87
N ILE A 84 1.79 4.37 9.80
CA ILE A 84 2.05 5.23 8.65
C ILE A 84 3.09 4.56 7.77
N ASP A 85 2.73 4.39 6.51
CA ASP A 85 3.61 3.82 5.48
C ASP A 85 3.83 4.82 4.34
N THR A 86 4.97 4.68 3.66
CA THR A 86 5.30 5.48 2.49
C THR A 86 5.17 4.62 1.24
N ILE A 87 4.32 5.03 0.30
CA ILE A 87 4.06 4.33 -0.96
C ILE A 87 4.11 5.32 -2.13
N LYS A 88 4.53 4.85 -3.31
CA LYS A 88 4.43 5.64 -4.55
C LYS A 88 2.96 5.90 -4.87
N TYR A 89 2.65 7.12 -5.30
CA TYR A 89 1.29 7.48 -5.67
C TYR A 89 0.69 6.56 -6.75
N GLY A 90 1.49 6.20 -7.76
CA GLY A 90 1.05 5.27 -8.81
C GLY A 90 0.71 3.87 -8.31
N ASP A 91 1.40 3.38 -7.28
CA ASP A 91 1.11 2.08 -6.68
C ASP A 91 -0.06 2.16 -5.70
N PHE A 92 -0.19 3.27 -4.96
CA PHE A 92 -1.36 3.56 -4.15
C PHE A 92 -2.65 3.54 -4.99
N LEU A 93 -2.66 4.16 -6.17
CA LEU A 93 -3.82 4.16 -7.06
C LEU A 93 -4.26 2.75 -7.47
N LYS A 94 -3.32 1.81 -7.63
CA LYS A 94 -3.62 0.40 -7.96
C LYS A 94 -4.26 -0.36 -6.79
N THR A 95 -4.08 0.11 -5.56
CA THR A 95 -4.68 -0.52 -4.37
C THR A 95 -6.14 -0.11 -4.11
N LEU A 96 -6.63 0.92 -4.82
CA LEU A 96 -7.96 1.46 -4.54
C LEU A 96 -9.06 0.59 -5.14
N PRO A 97 -10.11 0.23 -4.37
CA PRO A 97 -11.26 -0.47 -4.90
C PRO A 97 -12.07 0.45 -5.84
N VAL A 98 -12.74 -0.14 -6.83
CA VAL A 98 -13.64 0.60 -7.73
C VAL A 98 -15.09 0.21 -7.40
N PRO A 99 -16.00 1.16 -7.15
CA PRO A 99 -15.79 2.61 -7.04
C PRO A 99 -15.16 3.03 -5.70
N THR A 100 -14.46 4.16 -5.68
CA THR A 100 -13.95 4.81 -4.46
C THR A 100 -14.23 6.32 -4.50
N SER A 101 -14.48 6.93 -3.35
CA SER A 101 -14.58 8.39 -3.27
C SER A 101 -13.20 8.97 -2.97
N MET A 102 -12.72 9.79 -3.89
CA MET A 102 -11.41 10.45 -3.78
C MET A 102 -11.61 11.96 -3.72
N HIS A 103 -10.97 12.58 -2.72
CA HIS A 103 -11.03 14.02 -2.50
C HIS A 103 -9.62 14.60 -2.52
N LEU A 104 -9.36 15.52 -3.44
CA LEU A 104 -8.11 16.27 -3.53
C LEU A 104 -8.29 17.63 -2.86
N PHE A 105 -7.39 17.99 -1.96
CA PHE A 105 -7.41 19.28 -1.26
C PHE A 105 -6.01 19.78 -0.97
N ARG A 106 -5.89 21.06 -0.65
CA ARG A 106 -4.62 21.68 -0.26
C ARG A 106 -4.63 21.95 1.24
N ILE A 107 -3.49 21.76 1.89
CA ILE A 107 -3.31 22.06 3.31
C ILE A 107 -2.32 23.21 3.40
N ASP A 108 -2.79 24.44 3.56
CA ASP A 108 -1.89 25.58 3.76
C ASP A 108 -1.29 25.50 5.18
N PRO A 109 0.04 25.71 5.38
CA PRO A 109 1.06 26.17 4.43
C PRO A 109 1.87 25.05 3.74
N LEU A 110 1.44 23.79 3.84
CA LEU A 110 2.15 22.66 3.23
C LEU A 110 2.10 22.74 1.70
N ARG A 111 3.23 22.41 1.09
CA ARG A 111 3.36 22.39 -0.37
C ARG A 111 2.72 21.13 -0.95
N GLY A 112 1.98 21.31 -2.06
CA GLY A 112 1.38 20.22 -2.82
C GLY A 112 -0.09 19.97 -2.46
N ASN A 113 -0.64 18.90 -3.01
CA ASN A 113 -2.02 18.47 -2.75
C ASN A 113 -2.03 17.23 -1.86
N ALA A 114 -3.01 17.15 -0.98
CA ALA A 114 -3.35 15.98 -0.19
C ALA A 114 -4.55 15.27 -0.81
N VAL A 115 -4.57 13.94 -0.69
CA VAL A 115 -5.67 13.10 -1.12
C VAL A 115 -6.26 12.41 0.11
N ILE A 116 -7.58 12.49 0.27
CA ILE A 116 -8.34 11.63 1.18
C ILE A 116 -9.15 10.65 0.32
N VAL A 117 -9.06 9.38 0.66
CA VAL A 117 -9.86 8.33 0.04
C VAL A 117 -10.78 7.73 1.09
N VAL A 118 -12.06 7.62 0.75
CA VAL A 118 -13.05 6.96 1.59
C VAL A 118 -13.64 5.80 0.79
N GLU A 119 -13.53 4.59 1.35
CA GLU A 119 -14.11 3.41 0.72
C GLU A 119 -15.63 3.53 0.61
N SER A 120 -16.17 3.08 -0.51
CA SER A 120 -17.61 3.08 -0.77
C SER A 120 -18.42 2.41 0.34
N LYS A 121 -17.89 1.34 0.95
CA LYS A 121 -18.55 0.66 2.08
C LYS A 121 -18.83 1.60 3.25
N VAL A 122 -17.87 2.47 3.58
CA VAL A 122 -18.04 3.45 4.64
C VAL A 122 -19.10 4.46 4.22
N ILE A 123 -19.00 5.01 3.01
CA ILE A 123 -19.93 6.04 2.50
C ILE A 123 -21.39 5.55 2.51
N PHE A 124 -21.64 4.32 2.06
CA PHE A 124 -22.99 3.76 2.06
C PHE A 124 -23.49 3.31 3.44
N SER A 125 -22.59 3.20 4.44
CA SER A 125 -22.94 2.82 5.81
C SER A 125 -23.22 4.00 6.74
N LEU A 126 -22.71 5.20 6.42
CA LEU A 126 -22.92 6.43 7.18
C LEU A 126 -24.30 7.03 6.88
#